data_AF-A0A2T6ZNY3-F1
#
_entry.id   AF-A0A2T6ZNY3-F1
#
_cell.length_a   1.000
_cell.length_b   1.000
_cell.length_c   1.000
_cell.angle_alpha   90.00
_cell.angle_beta   90.00
_cell.angle_gamma   90.00
#
_symmetry.space_group_name_H-M   'P 1'
#
loop_
_entity.id
_entity.type
_entity.pdbx_description
1 polymer ?
#
loop_
_entity_poly.entity_id
_entity_poly.type
_entity_poly.pdbx_seq_one_letter_code
_entity_poly.pdbx_strand_id
1 'polypeptide(L)'
;MSTTGPEKNHREQTNKSTMENLADSHSFLLPEEFFESFHQGKFTSSTRVTYFPEDNDPSNPVITTGVFLRLSTDNSGEPEPLMLIQFVRPKVWRIRFDPNSTDPDDYDDYNSRTIISDTLTNLRDILDKVEGIRWETEFIVGSEKDQFYTIRSVLYDNDGESQKRTTISELLIYKEFFKIQVLLISDNTTTFSLSFRVFAASKSLE
;
A
#
# COMPACT_ATOMS: atom_id res chain seq x y z
N MET A 1 75.39 -9.65 -1.95
CA MET A 1 74.33 -8.92 -1.21
C MET A 1 73.63 -8.05 -2.23
N SER A 2 72.53 -8.55 -2.82
CA SER A 2 71.13 -8.24 -2.44
C SER A 2 70.73 -6.83 -2.89
N THR A 3 69.63 -6.55 -3.57
CA THR A 3 68.43 -7.35 -3.93
C THR A 3 67.59 -6.51 -4.90
N THR A 4 67.00 -7.18 -5.90
CA THR A 4 65.63 -6.98 -6.44
C THR A 4 64.88 -5.67 -6.17
N GLY A 5 64.51 -4.96 -7.23
CA GLY A 5 63.46 -3.94 -7.22
C GLY A 5 62.06 -4.57 -7.32
N PRO A 6 61.02 -3.99 -6.70
CA PRO A 6 59.66 -4.48 -6.84
C PRO A 6 58.88 -3.70 -7.92
N GLU A 7 58.49 -4.48 -8.93
CA GLU A 7 57.21 -4.40 -9.62
C GLU A 7 56.05 -4.44 -8.61
N LYS A 8 55.05 -3.54 -8.73
CA LYS A 8 53.59 -3.76 -8.54
C LYS A 8 52.81 -2.47 -8.24
N ASN A 9 51.53 -2.49 -8.62
CA ASN A 9 50.43 -1.60 -8.22
C ASN A 9 50.01 -0.44 -9.13
N HIS A 10 49.81 -0.72 -10.42
CA HIS A 10 49.00 0.14 -11.30
C HIS A 10 47.74 -0.52 -11.87
N ARG A 11 47.29 -1.65 -11.30
CA ARG A 11 46.13 -2.40 -11.80
C ARG A 11 45.01 -2.64 -10.78
N GLU A 12 45.07 -2.03 -9.61
CA GLU A 12 44.07 -2.20 -8.53
C GLU A 12 43.20 -0.95 -8.25
N GLN A 13 43.45 0.18 -8.92
CA GLN A 13 42.64 1.39 -8.74
C GLN A 13 41.48 1.54 -9.74
N THR A 14 41.44 0.74 -10.80
CA THR A 14 40.44 0.90 -11.88
C THR A 14 39.16 0.09 -11.68
N ASN A 15 39.11 -0.81 -10.70
CA ASN A 15 37.91 -1.61 -10.41
C ASN A 15 37.14 -1.17 -9.15
N LYS A 16 37.62 -0.14 -8.44
CA LYS A 16 36.95 0.40 -7.25
C LYS A 16 35.97 1.55 -7.56
N SER A 17 36.03 2.10 -8.78
CA SER A 17 35.28 3.29 -9.19
C SER A 17 33.93 2.99 -9.87
N THR A 18 33.58 1.71 -10.08
CA THR A 18 32.39 1.34 -10.87
C THR A 18 31.33 0.58 -10.04
N MET A 19 31.48 0.56 -8.72
CA MET A 19 30.51 -0.05 -7.78
C MET A 19 29.90 0.95 -6.80
N GLU A 20 30.00 2.26 -7.05
CA GLU A 20 29.41 3.29 -6.18
C GLU A 20 28.03 3.80 -6.64
N ASN A 21 27.45 3.29 -7.73
CA ASN A 21 26.15 3.78 -8.23
C ASN A 21 25.12 2.68 -8.51
N LEU A 22 25.16 1.62 -7.72
CA LEU A 22 24.02 0.71 -7.54
C LEU A 22 23.64 0.69 -6.06
N ALA A 23 23.64 1.86 -5.42
CA ALA A 23 22.93 2.02 -4.16
C ALA A 23 21.46 1.77 -4.47
N ASP A 24 20.96 0.64 -3.99
CA ASP A 24 19.54 0.35 -3.97
C ASP A 24 18.86 1.54 -3.29
N SER A 25 18.09 2.33 -4.04
CA SER A 25 17.44 3.54 -3.53
C SER A 25 16.42 3.21 -2.43
N HIS A 26 16.16 1.92 -2.22
CA HIS A 26 15.27 1.36 -1.22
C HIS A 26 16.10 0.76 -0.08
N SER A 27 16.75 1.63 0.69
CA SER A 27 17.39 1.20 1.95
C SER A 27 16.31 0.87 2.97
N PHE A 28 16.03 -0.42 3.19
CA PHE A 28 15.19 -0.85 4.29
C PHE A 28 15.87 -0.51 5.61
N LEU A 29 15.22 0.33 6.42
CA LEU A 29 15.67 0.59 7.79
C LEU A 29 15.61 -0.72 8.58
N LEU A 30 16.68 -1.02 9.31
CA LEU A 30 16.62 -2.10 10.29
C LEU A 30 15.57 -1.74 11.37
N PRO A 31 14.89 -2.72 11.97
CA PRO A 31 13.93 -2.46 13.04
C PRO A 31 14.51 -1.59 14.16
N GLU A 32 15.78 -1.79 14.51
CA GLU A 32 16.48 -1.04 15.54
C GLU A 32 16.65 0.44 15.14
N GLU A 33 17.07 0.71 13.90
CA GLU A 33 17.20 2.07 13.36
C GLU A 33 15.83 2.78 13.29
N PHE A 34 14.79 2.03 12.93
CA PHE A 34 13.42 2.50 12.98
C PHE A 34 13.01 2.88 14.40
N PHE A 35 13.16 1.98 15.38
CA PHE A 35 12.76 2.28 16.75
C PHE A 35 13.61 3.39 17.37
N GLU A 36 14.91 3.47 17.09
CA GLU A 36 15.76 4.57 17.55
C GLU A 36 15.32 5.91 16.96
N SER A 37 15.10 5.98 15.64
CA SER A 37 14.62 7.20 14.98
C SER A 37 13.23 7.62 15.45
N PHE A 38 12.35 6.64 15.73
CA PHE A 38 11.02 6.86 16.31
C PHE A 38 11.11 7.45 17.73
N HIS A 39 11.93 6.88 18.62
CA HIS A 39 12.13 7.42 19.97
C HIS A 39 12.78 8.80 19.97
N GLN A 40 13.61 9.10 18.95
CA GLN A 40 14.21 10.42 18.74
C GLN A 40 13.23 11.45 18.15
N GLY A 41 11.98 11.06 17.83
CA GLY A 41 10.99 11.95 17.23
C GLY A 41 11.34 12.40 15.81
N LYS A 42 12.30 11.74 15.14
CA LYS A 42 12.69 12.03 13.75
C LYS A 42 11.69 11.46 12.74
N PHE A 43 10.76 10.64 13.22
CA PHE A 43 9.75 10.00 12.40
C PHE A 43 8.43 10.78 12.47
N THR A 44 8.02 11.35 11.36
CA THR A 44 6.67 11.91 11.22
C THR A 44 5.76 10.83 10.64
N SER A 45 4.84 10.29 11.44
CA SER A 45 3.72 9.54 10.84
C SER A 45 2.81 10.52 10.11
N SER A 46 2.12 10.06 9.07
CA SER A 46 1.03 10.82 8.48
C SER A 46 0.06 11.21 9.59
N THR A 47 -0.12 12.51 9.76
CA THR A 47 -0.97 13.06 10.81
C THR A 47 -2.42 12.90 10.42
N ARG A 48 -2.70 12.94 9.11
CA ARG A 48 -4.05 12.88 8.57
C ARG A 48 -4.16 12.04 7.30
N VAL A 49 -5.34 11.46 7.11
CA VAL A 49 -5.78 10.78 5.90
C VAL A 49 -6.94 11.56 5.30
N THR A 50 -6.82 11.88 4.03
CA THR A 50 -7.82 12.66 3.28
C THR A 50 -8.29 11.86 2.07
N TYR A 51 -9.56 12.03 1.73
CA TYR A 51 -10.17 11.44 0.54
C TYR A 51 -10.54 12.55 -0.43
N PHE A 52 -10.06 12.44 -1.66
CA PHE A 52 -10.40 13.32 -2.77
C PHE A 52 -11.12 12.50 -3.84
N PRO A 53 -12.39 12.82 -4.17
CA PRO A 53 -13.12 12.13 -5.22
C PRO A 53 -12.42 12.18 -6.59
N GLU A 54 -11.66 13.24 -6.85
CA GLU A 54 -10.95 13.47 -8.11
C GLU A 54 -9.84 12.44 -8.35
N ASP A 55 -9.23 11.93 -7.28
CA ASP A 55 -8.21 10.88 -7.38
C ASP A 55 -8.83 9.51 -7.72
N ASN A 56 -10.15 9.36 -7.55
CA ASN A 56 -10.85 8.08 -7.60
C ASN A 56 -11.74 7.96 -8.85
N ASP A 57 -11.20 8.29 -10.02
CA ASP A 57 -11.89 8.14 -11.29
C ASP A 57 -12.28 6.66 -11.53
N PRO A 58 -13.58 6.34 -11.71
CA PRO A 58 -14.04 5.00 -12.06
C PRO A 58 -13.44 4.41 -13.34
N SER A 59 -12.85 5.24 -14.22
CA SER A 59 -12.14 4.76 -15.40
C SER A 59 -10.84 4.03 -15.06
N ASN A 60 -10.22 4.32 -13.90
CA ASN A 60 -9.04 3.62 -13.43
C ASN A 60 -9.43 2.23 -12.87
N PRO A 61 -8.95 1.12 -13.47
CA PRO A 61 -9.34 -0.23 -13.07
C PRO A 61 -9.03 -0.56 -11.61
N VAL A 62 -8.02 0.07 -11.00
CA VAL A 62 -7.66 -0.20 -9.60
C VAL A 62 -8.72 0.29 -8.62
N ILE A 63 -9.53 1.29 -9.01
CA ILE A 63 -10.63 1.86 -8.21
C ILE A 63 -11.84 0.93 -8.15
N THR A 64 -12.00 0.01 -9.11
CA THR A 64 -13.13 -0.94 -9.11
C THR A 64 -13.23 -1.77 -7.84
N THR A 65 -12.10 -1.96 -7.15
CA THR A 65 -11.98 -2.73 -5.91
C THR A 65 -11.16 -2.01 -4.84
N GLY A 66 -10.90 -0.72 -5.04
CA GLY A 66 -9.97 0.03 -4.22
C GLY A 66 -10.34 1.49 -4.08
N VAL A 67 -9.54 2.18 -3.30
CA VAL A 67 -9.69 3.61 -3.04
C VAL A 67 -8.31 4.23 -2.85
N PHE A 68 -8.10 5.38 -3.47
CA PHE A 68 -6.99 6.27 -3.17
C PHE A 68 -7.33 7.17 -2.00
N LEU A 69 -6.37 7.27 -1.09
CA LEU A 69 -6.39 8.18 0.03
C LEU A 69 -5.05 8.92 0.04
N ARG A 70 -5.07 10.21 0.39
CA ARG A 70 -3.87 11.00 0.56
C ARG A 70 -3.41 10.97 2.00
N LEU A 71 -2.10 10.92 2.18
CA LEU A 71 -1.45 10.88 3.49
C LEU A 71 -0.78 12.22 3.76
N SER A 72 -1.48 13.10 4.47
CA SER A 72 -0.95 14.41 4.85
C SER A 72 0.12 14.26 5.94
N THR A 73 1.18 15.06 5.82
CA THR A 73 2.11 15.36 6.92
C THR A 73 1.96 16.83 7.28
N ASP A 74 2.43 17.23 8.47
CA ASP A 74 2.30 18.62 8.94
C ASP A 74 3.10 19.64 8.09
N ASN A 75 3.83 19.18 7.07
CA ASN A 75 4.58 20.01 6.13
C ASN A 75 3.65 20.54 5.03
N SER A 76 3.13 21.75 5.25
CA SER A 76 2.08 22.40 4.48
C SER A 76 2.43 22.91 3.06
N GLY A 77 3.43 22.33 2.38
CA GLY A 77 3.91 22.82 1.08
C GLY A 77 4.22 21.76 0.02
N GLU A 78 4.25 20.48 0.39
CA GLU A 78 4.53 19.37 -0.53
C GLU A 78 3.22 18.71 -0.98
N PRO A 79 3.12 18.20 -2.21
CA PRO A 79 1.97 17.42 -2.64
C PRO A 79 1.83 16.17 -1.77
N GLU A 80 0.60 15.91 -1.29
CA GLU A 80 0.35 14.79 -0.39
C GLU A 80 0.45 13.47 -1.15
N PRO A 81 1.27 12.50 -0.69
CA PRO A 81 1.44 11.23 -1.37
C PRO A 81 0.16 10.39 -1.31
N LEU A 82 -0.06 9.62 -2.37
CA LEU A 82 -1.20 8.72 -2.51
C LEU A 82 -0.91 7.36 -1.88
N MET A 83 -1.95 6.79 -1.29
CA MET A 83 -1.99 5.42 -0.81
C MET A 83 -3.22 4.74 -1.42
N LEU A 84 -3.00 3.61 -2.09
CA LEU A 84 -4.07 2.76 -2.61
C LEU A 84 -4.36 1.62 -1.64
N ILE A 85 -5.60 1.51 -1.20
CA ILE A 85 -6.12 0.33 -0.50
C ILE A 85 -7.03 -0.41 -1.47
N GLN A 86 -6.73 -1.68 -1.75
CA GLN A 86 -7.46 -2.44 -2.76
C GLN A 86 -7.74 -3.87 -2.31
N PHE A 87 -8.98 -4.31 -2.48
CA PHE A 87 -9.34 -5.72 -2.36
C PHE A 87 -8.94 -6.50 -3.61
N VAL A 88 -8.19 -7.57 -3.40
CA VAL A 88 -7.85 -8.55 -4.44
C VAL A 88 -8.93 -9.64 -4.53
N ARG A 89 -9.49 -10.06 -3.38
CA ARG A 89 -10.61 -11.00 -3.23
C ARG A 89 -11.41 -10.59 -1.97
N PRO A 90 -12.61 -11.15 -1.67
CA PRO A 90 -13.41 -10.73 -0.51
C PRO A 90 -12.71 -10.78 0.86
N LYS A 91 -11.65 -11.59 1.01
CA LYS A 91 -10.88 -11.69 2.26
C LYS A 91 -9.41 -11.29 2.10
N VAL A 92 -9.02 -10.88 0.90
CA VAL A 92 -7.63 -10.58 0.55
C VAL A 92 -7.57 -9.17 0.03
N TRP A 93 -6.80 -8.33 0.72
CA TRP A 93 -6.60 -6.93 0.36
C TRP A 93 -5.11 -6.61 0.43
N ARG A 94 -4.74 -5.51 -0.21
CA ARG A 94 -3.38 -4.98 -0.25
C ARG A 94 -3.38 -3.48 -0.06
N ILE A 95 -2.25 -2.97 0.42
CA ILE A 95 -1.94 -1.55 0.44
C ILE A 95 -0.75 -1.34 -0.49
N ARG A 96 -0.85 -0.39 -1.41
CA ARG A 96 0.28 0.12 -2.20
C ARG A 96 0.50 1.57 -1.77
N PHE A 97 1.76 1.91 -1.51
CA PHE A 97 2.16 3.24 -1.11
C PHE A 97 3.56 3.50 -1.67
N ASP A 98 3.70 4.59 -2.42
CA ASP A 98 4.97 5.19 -2.79
C ASP A 98 4.96 6.64 -2.29
N PRO A 99 5.88 7.04 -1.39
CA PRO A 99 5.91 8.40 -0.86
C PRO A 99 6.18 9.47 -1.93
N ASN A 100 6.63 9.10 -3.13
CA ASN A 100 6.87 10.03 -4.22
C ASN A 100 5.70 10.08 -5.22
N SER A 101 4.75 9.17 -5.11
CA SER A 101 3.60 9.13 -6.01
C SER A 101 2.49 10.04 -5.51
N THR A 102 2.11 10.98 -6.35
CA THR A 102 1.08 11.99 -6.06
C THR A 102 -0.07 11.99 -7.08
N ASP A 103 0.07 11.16 -8.12
CA ASP A 103 -0.85 11.01 -9.25
C ASP A 103 -1.45 9.58 -9.26
N PRO A 104 -2.78 9.43 -9.34
CA PRO A 104 -3.42 8.11 -9.45
C PRO A 104 -2.91 7.26 -10.63
N ASP A 105 -2.43 7.89 -11.71
CA ASP A 105 -1.94 7.21 -12.91
C ASP A 105 -0.61 6.46 -12.68
N ASP A 106 0.10 6.76 -11.60
CA ASP A 106 1.29 6.01 -11.17
C ASP A 106 0.95 4.57 -10.72
N TYR A 107 -0.33 4.30 -10.45
CA TYR A 107 -0.82 3.02 -9.97
C TYR A 107 -1.54 2.25 -11.07
N ASP A 108 -0.81 1.34 -11.69
CA ASP A 108 -1.34 0.43 -12.70
C ASP A 108 -2.10 -0.78 -12.13
N ASP A 109 -2.90 -1.44 -12.97
CA ASP A 109 -3.52 -2.74 -12.65
C ASP A 109 -2.65 -3.94 -13.07
N TYR A 110 -1.40 -3.69 -13.46
CA TYR A 110 -0.49 -4.76 -13.84
C TYR A 110 -0.23 -5.68 -12.65
N ASN A 111 -0.30 -6.98 -12.93
CA ASN A 111 -0.04 -8.00 -11.93
C ASN A 111 1.43 -8.40 -12.03
N SER A 112 2.19 -8.19 -10.94
CA SER A 112 3.59 -8.61 -10.87
C SER A 112 3.78 -10.14 -10.97
N ARG A 113 2.71 -10.92 -10.82
CA ARG A 113 2.67 -12.36 -11.08
C ARG A 113 2.08 -12.65 -12.47
N THR A 114 2.81 -12.23 -13.50
CA THR A 114 2.46 -12.36 -14.94
C THR A 114 2.27 -13.80 -15.44
N ILE A 115 2.57 -14.82 -14.62
CA ILE A 115 2.47 -16.23 -15.03
C ILE A 115 1.02 -16.67 -15.28
N ILE A 116 0.03 -16.07 -14.61
CA ILE A 116 -1.38 -16.50 -14.69
C ILE A 116 -2.26 -15.51 -15.46
N SER A 117 -2.04 -14.21 -15.29
CA SER A 117 -2.77 -13.14 -15.98
C SER A 117 -2.02 -11.83 -15.86
N ASP A 118 -2.03 -11.03 -16.93
CA ASP A 118 -1.30 -9.77 -17.04
C ASP A 118 -1.85 -8.67 -16.12
N THR A 119 -3.15 -8.68 -15.85
CA THR A 119 -3.81 -7.72 -14.96
C THR A 119 -4.49 -8.39 -13.77
N LEU A 120 -4.57 -7.65 -12.66
CA LEU A 120 -5.26 -8.10 -11.46
C LEU A 120 -6.77 -8.19 -11.68
N THR A 121 -7.35 -7.26 -12.42
CA THR A 121 -8.77 -7.28 -12.81
C THR A 121 -9.13 -8.59 -13.52
N ASN A 122 -8.35 -8.98 -14.53
CA ASN A 122 -8.63 -10.22 -15.26
C ASN A 122 -8.40 -11.46 -14.40
N LEU A 123 -7.34 -11.47 -13.57
CA LEU A 123 -7.10 -12.58 -12.64
C LEU A 123 -8.30 -12.77 -11.69
N ARG A 124 -8.79 -11.68 -11.11
CA ARG A 124 -9.96 -11.67 -10.22
C ARG A 124 -11.18 -12.25 -10.94
N ASP A 125 -11.50 -11.73 -12.12
CA ASP A 125 -12.68 -12.16 -12.89
C ASP A 125 -12.64 -13.66 -13.24
N ILE A 126 -11.46 -14.22 -13.51
CA ILE A 126 -11.28 -15.67 -13.73
C ILE A 126 -11.55 -16.44 -12.43
N LEU A 127 -10.94 -16.02 -11.32
CA LEU A 127 -11.08 -16.72 -10.04
C LEU A 127 -12.52 -16.67 -9.52
N ASP A 128 -13.19 -15.53 -9.65
CA ASP A 128 -14.57 -15.36 -9.21
C ASP A 128 -15.55 -16.22 -10.02
N LYS A 129 -15.33 -16.35 -11.34
CA LYS A 129 -16.11 -17.26 -12.18
C LYS A 129 -15.89 -18.73 -11.81
N VAL A 130 -14.64 -19.12 -11.54
CA VAL A 130 -14.30 -20.50 -11.16
C VAL A 130 -14.91 -20.88 -9.82
N GLU A 131 -14.89 -19.97 -8.85
CA GLU A 131 -15.49 -20.18 -7.53
C GLU A 131 -17.01 -19.93 -7.52
N GLY A 132 -17.55 -19.39 -8.61
CA GLY A 132 -18.97 -19.04 -8.73
C GLY A 132 -19.39 -17.99 -7.70
N ILE A 133 -18.51 -17.05 -7.34
CA ILE A 133 -18.84 -16.00 -6.37
C ILE A 133 -19.11 -14.67 -7.08
N ARG A 134 -20.01 -13.87 -6.51
CA ARG A 134 -20.24 -12.49 -6.92
C ARG A 134 -20.02 -11.59 -5.73
N TRP A 135 -19.13 -10.62 -5.87
CA TRP A 135 -18.83 -9.66 -4.81
C TRP A 135 -18.48 -8.29 -5.38
N GLU A 136 -18.47 -7.31 -4.51
CA GLU A 136 -17.99 -5.96 -4.82
C GLU A 136 -17.34 -5.32 -3.60
N THR A 137 -16.71 -4.17 -3.81
CA THR A 137 -16.28 -3.30 -2.72
C THR A 137 -17.20 -2.09 -2.59
N GLU A 138 -17.49 -1.70 -1.36
CA GLU A 138 -18.16 -0.44 -1.06
C GLU A 138 -17.21 0.46 -0.27
N PHE A 139 -17.07 1.70 -0.70
CA PHE A 139 -16.38 2.75 0.03
C PHE A 139 -17.40 3.72 0.65
N ILE A 140 -17.23 3.99 1.94
CA ILE A 140 -18.11 4.83 2.73
C ILE A 140 -17.25 5.95 3.33
N VAL A 141 -17.46 7.16 2.79
CA VAL A 141 -16.76 8.38 3.24
C VAL A 141 -17.22 8.80 4.65
N GLY A 142 -18.49 8.52 4.97
CA GLY A 142 -19.13 8.97 6.21
C GLY A 142 -19.32 10.48 6.24
N SER A 143 -19.58 11.01 7.44
CA SER A 143 -19.64 12.44 7.73
C SER A 143 -18.25 12.99 8.09
N GLU A 144 -18.09 14.31 8.03
CA GLU A 144 -16.86 15.00 8.50
C GLU A 144 -16.53 14.71 9.98
N LYS A 145 -17.54 14.36 10.79
CA LYS A 145 -17.38 14.06 12.22
C LYS A 145 -16.96 12.62 12.49
N ASP A 146 -17.06 11.75 11.48
CA ASP A 146 -16.71 10.33 11.64
C ASP A 146 -15.19 10.19 11.73
N GLN A 147 -14.73 9.33 12.63
CA GLN A 147 -13.31 9.15 12.93
C GLN A 147 -12.55 8.38 11.85
N PHE A 148 -13.25 7.65 10.99
CA PHE A 148 -12.67 6.78 10.00
C PHE A 148 -13.50 6.75 8.71
N TYR A 149 -12.83 6.44 7.61
CA TYR A 149 -13.45 5.94 6.39
C TYR A 149 -13.64 4.42 6.49
N THR A 150 -14.60 3.88 5.74
CA THR A 150 -14.81 2.44 5.64
C THR A 150 -14.66 1.98 4.19
N ILE A 151 -13.85 0.94 3.95
CA ILE A 151 -13.94 0.13 2.72
C ILE A 151 -14.30 -1.30 3.10
N ARG A 152 -15.29 -1.90 2.44
CA ARG A 152 -15.75 -3.25 2.78
C ARG A 152 -16.00 -4.10 1.55
N SER A 153 -15.78 -5.39 1.67
CA SER A 153 -16.13 -6.38 0.65
C SER A 153 -17.50 -7.00 0.95
N VAL A 154 -18.39 -7.01 -0.04
CA VAL A 154 -19.76 -7.54 0.07
C VAL A 154 -19.96 -8.69 -0.90
N LEU A 155 -20.35 -9.87 -0.40
CA LEU A 155 -20.78 -11.00 -1.20
C LEU A 155 -22.29 -10.93 -1.49
N TYR A 156 -22.65 -11.39 -2.68
CA TYR A 156 -24.03 -11.55 -3.14
C TYR A 156 -24.37 -13.03 -3.25
N ASP A 157 -25.53 -13.41 -2.72
CA ASP A 157 -26.10 -14.72 -3.00
C ASP A 157 -26.50 -14.80 -4.48
N ASN A 158 -26.18 -15.92 -5.13
CA ASN A 158 -26.48 -16.15 -6.54
C ASN A 158 -27.92 -16.63 -6.78
N ASP A 159 -28.70 -16.82 -5.71
CA ASP A 159 -30.07 -17.34 -5.79
C ASP A 159 -31.03 -16.21 -6.17
N GLY A 160 -31.42 -16.21 -7.45
CA GLY A 160 -32.02 -15.11 -8.21
C GLY A 160 -33.34 -14.48 -7.75
N GLU A 161 -33.75 -14.61 -6.49
CA GLU A 161 -35.00 -14.00 -5.98
C GLU A 161 -34.81 -13.05 -4.79
N SER A 162 -33.63 -13.02 -4.16
CA SER A 162 -33.31 -11.98 -3.17
C SER A 162 -31.80 -11.78 -3.16
N GLN A 163 -31.33 -10.60 -3.56
CA GLN A 163 -29.94 -10.18 -3.39
C GLN A 163 -29.65 -10.03 -1.89
N LYS A 164 -29.53 -11.15 -1.18
CA LYS A 164 -29.01 -11.16 0.17
C LYS A 164 -27.54 -10.79 0.06
N ARG A 165 -27.20 -9.74 0.80
CA ARG A 165 -25.86 -9.14 0.82
C ARG A 165 -25.21 -9.47 2.14
N THR A 166 -23.99 -9.97 2.08
CA THR A 166 -23.23 -10.34 3.28
C THR A 166 -21.88 -9.65 3.24
N THR A 167 -21.63 -8.76 4.20
CA THR A 167 -20.31 -8.16 4.38
C THR A 167 -19.35 -9.20 4.93
N ILE A 168 -18.20 -9.37 4.27
CA ILE A 168 -17.21 -10.40 4.62
C ILE A 168 -16.02 -9.81 5.37
N SER A 169 -15.61 -8.62 4.96
CA SER A 169 -14.52 -7.91 5.61
C SER A 169 -14.71 -6.41 5.47
N GLU A 170 -14.24 -5.69 6.48
CA GLU A 170 -14.33 -4.25 6.58
C GLU A 170 -12.99 -3.70 7.06
N LEU A 171 -12.49 -2.66 6.39
CA LEU A 171 -11.32 -1.91 6.78
C LEU A 171 -11.78 -0.53 7.23
N LEU A 172 -11.49 -0.20 8.48
CA LEU A 172 -11.69 1.13 9.07
C LEU A 172 -10.37 1.90 8.96
N ILE A 173 -10.36 2.97 8.18
CA ILE A 173 -9.19 3.82 7.97
C ILE A 173 -9.37 5.10 8.77
N TYR A 174 -8.63 5.24 9.86
CA TYR A 174 -8.73 6.42 10.73
C TYR A 174 -8.21 7.67 10.02
N LYS A 175 -9.01 8.74 10.09
CA LYS A 175 -8.71 10.03 9.44
C LYS A 175 -7.56 10.76 10.14
N GLU A 176 -7.44 10.59 11.44
CA GLU A 176 -6.37 11.17 12.27
C GLU A 176 -5.51 10.04 12.84
N PHE A 177 -4.21 10.28 12.98
CA PHE A 177 -3.24 9.30 13.49
C PHE A 177 -3.32 7.98 12.73
N PHE A 178 -2.81 7.99 11.49
CA PHE A 178 -2.95 6.90 10.53
C PHE A 178 -2.95 5.51 11.17
N LYS A 179 -4.11 4.86 11.08
CA LYS A 179 -4.36 3.51 11.59
C LYS A 179 -5.38 2.86 10.66
N ILE A 180 -5.11 1.63 10.27
CA ILE A 180 -6.10 0.77 9.62
C ILE A 180 -6.48 -0.33 10.59
N GLN A 181 -7.77 -0.50 10.82
CA GLN A 181 -8.34 -1.60 11.58
C GLN A 181 -9.18 -2.49 10.68
N VAL A 182 -8.83 -3.77 10.63
CA VAL A 182 -9.56 -4.76 9.83
C VAL A 182 -10.59 -5.46 10.70
N LEU A 183 -11.78 -5.70 10.19
CA LEU A 183 -12.81 -6.53 10.79
C LEU A 183 -13.14 -7.65 9.81
N LEU A 184 -12.81 -8.89 10.17
CA LEU A 184 -13.31 -10.06 9.44
C LEU A 184 -14.65 -10.47 10.04
N ILE A 185 -15.68 -10.56 9.21
CA ILE A 185 -17.03 -10.94 9.62
C ILE A 185 -17.20 -12.41 9.25
N SER A 186 -17.31 -13.27 10.27
CA SER A 186 -17.65 -14.68 10.12
C SER A 186 -19.08 -14.93 10.59
N ASP A 187 -19.69 -16.00 10.10
CA ASP A 187 -21.08 -16.37 10.38
C ASP A 187 -21.38 -16.65 11.87
N ASN A 188 -20.38 -16.57 12.76
CA ASN A 188 -20.51 -16.60 14.22
C ASN A 188 -19.55 -15.58 14.87
N THR A 189 -19.97 -14.31 14.91
CA THR A 189 -19.59 -13.26 15.91
C THR A 189 -18.10 -13.11 16.25
N THR A 190 -17.18 -13.53 15.39
CA THR A 190 -15.75 -13.49 15.68
C THR A 190 -15.10 -12.42 14.83
N THR A 191 -14.98 -11.23 15.42
CA THR A 191 -14.25 -10.12 14.84
C THR A 191 -12.76 -10.27 15.14
N PHE A 192 -11.96 -10.54 14.11
CA PHE A 192 -10.51 -10.42 14.20
C PHE A 192 -10.12 -8.99 13.87
N SER A 193 -9.44 -8.31 14.80
CA SER A 193 -8.91 -6.96 14.62
C SER A 193 -7.40 -7.00 14.46
N LEU A 194 -6.93 -6.48 13.33
CA LEU A 194 -5.51 -6.26 13.06
C LEU A 194 -5.30 -4.77 12.82
N SER A 195 -4.39 -4.17 13.60
CA SER A 195 -4.06 -2.75 13.50
C SER A 195 -2.65 -2.58 12.97
N PHE A 196 -2.52 -1.85 11.87
CA PHE A 196 -1.22 -1.47 11.32
C PHE A 196 -1.03 0.04 11.41
N ARG A 197 0.19 0.47 11.69
CA ARG A 197 0.64 1.85 11.53
C ARG A 197 1.63 1.87 10.39
N VAL A 198 1.33 2.62 9.34
CA VAL A 198 2.30 2.89 8.27
C VAL A 198 3.16 4.04 8.75
N PHE A 199 4.45 3.79 8.70
CA PHE A 199 5.48 4.74 9.04
C PHE A 199 6.14 5.11 7.71
N ALA A 200 5.92 6.34 7.22
CA ALA A 200 6.63 6.87 6.05
C ALA A 200 8.03 7.38 6.46
N ALA A 201 9.07 6.61 6.14
CA ALA A 201 10.45 6.96 6.47
C ALA A 201 10.99 7.86 5.35
N SER A 202 10.88 9.17 5.49
CA SER A 202 11.63 10.09 4.63
C SER A 202 12.97 10.38 5.28
N LYS A 203 14.06 9.94 4.64
CA LYS A 203 15.41 10.34 5.02
C LYS A 203 15.74 11.61 4.22
N SER A 204 15.68 12.78 4.85
CA SER A 204 16.25 13.99 4.26
C SER A 204 17.76 13.78 4.13
N LEU A 205 18.26 13.77 2.90
CA LEU A 205 19.68 13.86 2.62
C LEU A 205 20.09 15.33 2.82
N GLU A 206 20.79 15.61 3.92
CA GLU A 206 21.56 16.86 4.11
C GLU A 206 22.88 16.81 3.33
#